data_AF-A0A848VCP3-F1
#
_entry.id   AF-A0A848VCP3-F1
#
_cell.length_a   1.000
_cell.length_b   1.000
_cell.length_c   1.000
_cell.angle_alpha   90.00
_cell.angle_beta   90.00
_cell.angle_gamma   90.00
#
_symmetry.space_group_name_H-M   'P 1'
#
loop_
_entity.id
_entity.type
_entity.pdbx_description
1 polymer ?
#
loop_
_entity_poly.entity_id
_entity_poly.type
_entity_poly.pdbx_seq_one_letter_code
_entity_poly.pdbx_strand_id
1 'polypeptide(L)'
;MFARLTIYQPDHPARQFLLDNNESYLIGRDDACAMHVDDDRLSRRHARLEFASNNWRLVDLCSKNGTLLAGRPIAQCDLAGEQWIELGGVLACFDEVSSEHLAEEEQRFTERWQTSVHLSRAITPSTNLDELLQSVLQSFIEVAGAERGFVMLGSDFDSAQSDAGFPEAGANFAGSLSVVRRTYAERRPIVCSDVRTDSLLVEQASIVAGKISALVSMPLEAGGVMQGLIYVDSREPGKQFT
;
A
#
# COMPACT_ATOMS: atom_id res chain seq x y z
N MET A 1 -23.82 6.11 -8.07
CA MET A 1 -23.36 5.75 -6.71
C MET A 1 -22.12 4.92 -6.92
N PHE A 2 -21.00 5.36 -6.40
CA PHE A 2 -19.75 4.64 -6.62
C PHE A 2 -19.42 3.80 -5.39
N ALA A 3 -18.51 2.86 -5.57
CA ALA A 3 -17.92 2.14 -4.46
C ALA A 3 -16.45 1.91 -4.73
N ARG A 4 -15.74 1.51 -3.69
CA ARG A 4 -14.34 1.12 -3.74
C ARG A 4 -14.23 -0.30 -3.22
N LEU A 5 -13.36 -1.07 -3.88
CA LEU A 5 -12.91 -2.36 -3.40
C LEU A 5 -11.40 -2.30 -3.20
N THR A 6 -10.96 -2.53 -1.96
CA THR A 6 -9.55 -2.61 -1.60
C THR A 6 -9.18 -4.07 -1.36
N ILE A 7 -8.21 -4.61 -2.09
CA ILE A 7 -7.75 -6.00 -1.99
C ILE A 7 -6.38 -6.05 -1.31
N TYR A 8 -6.26 -6.89 -0.28
CA TYR A 8 -5.06 -7.08 0.54
C TYR A 8 -4.43 -8.44 0.26
N GLN A 9 -3.27 -8.45 -0.39
CA GLN A 9 -2.45 -9.65 -0.56
C GLN A 9 -1.25 -9.59 0.41
N PRO A 10 -0.82 -10.71 1.02
CA PRO A 10 0.26 -10.72 2.02
C PRO A 10 1.62 -10.16 1.54
N ASP A 11 1.86 -10.18 0.22
CA ASP A 11 3.14 -9.82 -0.41
C ASP A 11 3.02 -8.68 -1.43
N HIS A 12 1.83 -8.06 -1.56
CA HIS A 12 1.61 -6.94 -2.48
C HIS A 12 0.98 -5.75 -1.76
N PRO A 13 1.26 -4.50 -2.18
CA PRO A 13 0.54 -3.34 -1.67
C PRO A 13 -0.96 -3.53 -1.91
N ALA A 14 -1.77 -2.99 -1.01
CA ALA A 14 -3.21 -3.03 -1.16
C ALA A 14 -3.61 -2.36 -2.48
N ARG A 15 -4.47 -3.03 -3.25
CA ARG A 15 -4.93 -2.53 -4.55
C ARG A 15 -6.34 -2.03 -4.43
N GLN A 16 -6.56 -0.78 -4.82
CA GLN A 16 -7.87 -0.15 -4.82
C GLN A 16 -8.46 -0.15 -6.23
N PHE A 17 -9.73 -0.50 -6.32
CA PHE A 17 -10.51 -0.48 -7.54
C PHE A 17 -11.72 0.41 -7.32
N LEU A 18 -11.89 1.40 -8.19
CA LEU A 18 -13.08 2.23 -8.21
C LEU A 18 -14.17 1.54 -9.04
N LEU A 19 -15.40 1.60 -8.53
CA LEU A 19 -16.53 0.86 -9.05
C LEU A 19 -17.63 1.84 -9.49
N ASP A 20 -17.96 1.82 -10.77
CA ASP A 20 -19.10 2.52 -11.34
C ASP A 20 -20.35 1.64 -11.27
N ASN A 21 -21.49 2.23 -10.92
CA ASN A 21 -22.76 1.53 -10.79
C ASN A 21 -23.39 1.07 -12.11
N ASN A 22 -22.77 1.38 -13.26
CA ASN A 22 -23.25 0.93 -14.57
C ASN A 22 -22.49 -0.30 -15.09
N GLU A 23 -21.50 -0.80 -14.36
CA GLU A 23 -20.64 -1.90 -14.79
C GLU A 23 -20.77 -3.13 -13.90
N SER A 24 -20.29 -4.26 -14.42
CA SER A 24 -20.08 -5.49 -13.65
C SER A 24 -18.62 -5.86 -13.69
N TYR A 25 -18.05 -6.11 -12.52
CA TYR A 25 -16.63 -6.35 -12.34
C TYR A 25 -16.36 -7.80 -12.00
N LEU A 26 -15.52 -8.43 -12.80
CA LEU A 26 -15.07 -9.80 -12.56
C LEU A 26 -13.80 -9.78 -11.72
N ILE A 27 -13.79 -10.56 -10.64
CA ILE A 27 -12.67 -10.73 -9.73
C ILE A 27 -12.11 -12.14 -9.89
N GLY A 28 -10.80 -12.28 -10.03
CA GLY A 28 -10.17 -13.59 -10.09
C GLY A 28 -8.71 -13.55 -10.53
N ARG A 29 -8.11 -14.73 -10.61
CA ARG A 29 -6.71 -14.93 -11.00
C ARG A 29 -6.48 -14.88 -12.51
N ASP A 30 -7.53 -14.92 -13.32
CA ASP A 30 -7.39 -14.77 -14.77
C ASP A 30 -7.02 -13.33 -15.11
N ASP A 31 -6.07 -13.13 -16.03
CA ASP A 31 -5.62 -11.80 -16.46
C ASP A 31 -6.72 -11.04 -17.21
N ALA A 32 -7.72 -11.75 -17.73
CA ALA A 32 -8.92 -11.20 -18.33
C ALA A 32 -9.92 -10.62 -17.29
N CYS A 33 -9.70 -10.81 -15.98
CA CYS A 33 -10.55 -10.23 -14.96
C CYS A 33 -10.27 -8.73 -14.78
N ALA A 34 -11.33 -7.92 -14.72
CA ALA A 34 -11.22 -6.49 -14.42
C ALA A 34 -10.46 -6.25 -13.11
N MET A 35 -10.68 -7.12 -12.12
CA MET A 35 -9.93 -7.17 -10.86
C MET A 35 -9.07 -8.43 -10.84
N HIS A 36 -8.02 -8.41 -11.66
CA HIS A 36 -7.03 -9.48 -11.71
C HIS A 36 -6.22 -9.53 -10.41
N VAL A 37 -6.22 -10.67 -9.72
CA VAL A 37 -5.45 -10.94 -8.50
C VAL A 37 -4.69 -12.25 -8.68
N ASP A 38 -3.38 -12.16 -8.91
CA ASP A 38 -2.53 -13.33 -9.12
C ASP A 38 -2.23 -14.05 -7.79
N ASP A 39 -3.18 -14.85 -7.32
CA ASP A 39 -3.07 -15.65 -6.10
C ASP A 39 -3.73 -17.01 -6.31
N ASP A 40 -2.98 -18.10 -6.16
CA ASP A 40 -3.45 -19.48 -6.42
C ASP A 40 -4.65 -19.90 -5.58
N ARG A 41 -4.97 -19.16 -4.51
CA ARG A 41 -6.17 -19.40 -3.71
C ARG A 41 -7.43 -18.79 -4.34
N LEU A 42 -7.29 -17.84 -5.26
CA LEU A 42 -8.39 -17.39 -6.11
C LEU A 42 -8.60 -18.33 -7.30
N SER A 43 -9.86 -18.41 -7.71
CA SER A 43 -10.22 -19.07 -8.97
C SER A 43 -9.98 -18.10 -10.12
N ARG A 44 -9.76 -18.62 -11.33
CA ARG A 44 -9.62 -17.81 -12.55
C ARG A 44 -10.72 -16.75 -12.64
N ARG A 45 -11.97 -17.18 -12.44
CA ARG A 45 -13.14 -16.32 -12.28
C ARG A 45 -13.75 -16.65 -10.92
N HIS A 46 -13.40 -15.87 -9.89
CA HIS A 46 -13.71 -16.20 -8.50
C HIS A 46 -15.07 -15.64 -8.09
N ALA A 47 -15.23 -14.33 -8.21
CA ALA A 47 -16.46 -13.65 -7.85
C ALA A 47 -16.77 -12.54 -8.86
N ARG A 48 -18.00 -12.05 -8.79
CA ARG A 48 -18.48 -10.95 -9.61
C ARG A 48 -19.13 -9.92 -8.72
N LEU A 49 -18.72 -8.68 -8.87
CA LEU A 49 -19.37 -7.54 -8.28
C LEU A 49 -20.29 -6.90 -9.32
N GLU A 50 -21.52 -6.59 -8.94
CA GLU A 50 -22.49 -5.93 -9.82
C GLU A 50 -23.33 -4.95 -9.03
N PHE A 51 -23.74 -3.86 -9.67
CA PHE A 51 -24.73 -2.96 -9.10
C PHE A 51 -26.09 -3.23 -9.74
N ALA A 52 -27.07 -3.63 -8.92
CA ALA A 52 -28.41 -3.96 -9.38
C ALA A 52 -29.46 -3.52 -8.35
N SER A 53 -30.61 -3.04 -8.81
CA SER A 53 -31.71 -2.60 -7.95
C SER A 53 -31.29 -1.58 -6.88
N ASN A 54 -30.38 -0.67 -7.25
CA ASN A 54 -29.83 0.37 -6.38
C ASN A 54 -28.95 -0.14 -5.21
N ASN A 55 -28.44 -1.37 -5.28
CA ASN A 55 -27.51 -1.94 -4.30
C ASN A 55 -26.33 -2.61 -5.00
N TRP A 56 -25.19 -2.65 -4.31
CA TRP A 56 -24.06 -3.49 -4.70
C TRP A 56 -24.33 -4.95 -4.32
N ARG A 57 -23.93 -5.87 -5.18
CA ARG A 57 -24.04 -7.30 -4.96
C ARG A 57 -22.75 -8.00 -5.32
N LEU A 58 -22.31 -8.87 -4.43
CA LEU A 58 -21.21 -9.79 -4.66
C LEU A 58 -21.78 -11.19 -4.89
N VAL A 59 -21.33 -11.84 -5.96
CA VAL A 59 -21.75 -13.20 -6.35
C VAL A 59 -20.50 -14.07 -6.49
N ASP A 60 -20.43 -15.16 -5.73
CA ASP A 60 -19.40 -16.19 -5.91
C ASP A 60 -19.71 -17.00 -7.19
N LEU A 61 -18.71 -17.18 -8.05
CA LEU A 61 -18.86 -17.87 -9.35
C LEU A 61 -18.49 -19.35 -9.25
N CYS A 62 -18.94 -20.01 -8.19
CA CYS A 62 -18.57 -21.38 -7.84
C CYS A 62 -17.05 -21.53 -7.69
N SER A 63 -16.45 -20.62 -6.92
CA SER A 63 -15.02 -20.61 -6.71
C SER A 63 -14.55 -21.84 -5.92
N LYS A 64 -13.30 -22.25 -6.14
CA LYS A 64 -12.70 -23.44 -5.48
C LYS A 64 -12.68 -23.32 -3.95
N ASN A 65 -12.35 -22.14 -3.45
CA ASN A 65 -12.14 -21.89 -2.01
C ASN A 65 -13.28 -21.07 -1.37
N GLY A 66 -14.30 -20.71 -2.16
CA GLY A 66 -15.45 -19.95 -1.71
C GLY A 66 -15.16 -18.47 -1.45
N THR A 67 -16.25 -17.72 -1.33
CA THR A 67 -16.26 -16.33 -0.86
C THR A 67 -16.89 -16.29 0.52
N LEU A 68 -16.31 -15.53 1.46
CA LEU A 68 -16.87 -15.33 2.80
C LEU A 68 -17.17 -13.85 3.07
N LEU A 69 -18.23 -13.59 3.83
CA LEU A 69 -18.55 -12.30 4.40
C LEU A 69 -18.52 -12.44 5.93
N ALA A 70 -17.68 -11.66 6.61
CA ALA A 70 -17.48 -11.75 8.07
C ALA A 70 -17.25 -13.21 8.55
N GLY A 71 -16.43 -13.97 7.81
CA GLY A 71 -16.10 -15.37 8.10
C GLY A 71 -17.18 -16.39 7.79
N ARG A 72 -18.30 -16.00 7.16
CA ARG A 72 -19.38 -16.92 6.75
C ARG A 72 -19.39 -17.11 5.23
N PRO A 73 -19.39 -18.35 4.71
CA PRO A 73 -19.48 -18.60 3.27
C PRO A 73 -20.77 -18.04 2.68
N ILE A 74 -20.65 -17.40 1.52
CA ILE A 74 -21.77 -16.85 0.77
C ILE A 74 -21.74 -17.36 -0.67
N ALA A 75 -22.93 -17.59 -1.25
CA ALA A 75 -23.08 -17.72 -2.70
C ALA A 75 -23.33 -16.35 -3.35
N GLN A 76 -24.07 -15.49 -2.64
CA GLN A 76 -24.30 -14.10 -3.00
C GLN A 76 -24.60 -13.29 -1.73
N CYS A 77 -24.26 -12.00 -1.72
CA CYS A 77 -24.71 -11.05 -0.72
C CYS A 77 -24.88 -9.65 -1.32
N ASP A 78 -25.81 -8.89 -0.77
CA ASP A 78 -25.85 -7.45 -1.01
C ASP A 78 -24.82 -6.78 -0.10
N LEU A 79 -24.10 -5.80 -0.65
CA LEU A 79 -23.07 -5.03 0.04
C LEU A 79 -23.55 -3.60 0.28
N ALA A 80 -23.21 -3.05 1.44
CA ALA A 80 -23.54 -1.68 1.84
C ALA A 80 -22.60 -1.19 2.93
N GLY A 81 -22.19 0.08 2.86
CA GLY A 81 -21.20 0.65 3.77
C GLY A 81 -19.85 -0.08 3.73
N GLU A 82 -19.05 0.08 4.79
CA GLU A 82 -17.77 -0.61 4.91
C GLU A 82 -17.99 -2.08 5.31
N GLN A 83 -17.52 -3.02 4.48
CA GLN A 83 -17.68 -4.45 4.70
C GLN A 83 -16.44 -5.25 4.30
N TRP A 84 -16.03 -6.15 5.19
CA TRP A 84 -14.90 -7.05 4.98
C TRP A 84 -15.35 -8.38 4.38
N ILE A 85 -14.69 -8.74 3.29
CA ILE A 85 -14.95 -9.91 2.44
C ILE A 85 -13.66 -10.72 2.34
N GLU A 86 -13.79 -12.03 2.21
CA GLU A 86 -12.68 -12.93 1.92
C GLU A 86 -12.96 -13.69 0.62
N LEU A 87 -12.01 -13.64 -0.31
CA LEU A 87 -12.08 -14.28 -1.63
C LEU A 87 -11.05 -15.39 -1.67
N GLY A 88 -11.47 -16.62 -1.34
CA GLY A 88 -10.58 -17.76 -1.24
C GLY A 88 -9.40 -17.57 -0.30
N GLY A 89 -9.54 -16.82 0.78
CA GLY A 89 -8.43 -16.50 1.70
C GLY A 89 -7.72 -15.18 1.45
N VAL A 90 -8.07 -14.44 0.39
CA VAL A 90 -7.59 -13.06 0.17
C VAL A 90 -8.59 -12.08 0.76
N LEU A 91 -8.12 -11.19 1.64
CA LEU A 91 -8.96 -10.20 2.29
C LEU A 91 -9.25 -9.04 1.33
N ALA A 92 -10.48 -8.58 1.34
CA ALA A 92 -10.91 -7.38 0.64
C ALA A 92 -11.85 -6.56 1.53
N CYS A 93 -11.79 -5.24 1.39
CA CYS A 93 -12.73 -4.31 2.01
C CYS A 93 -13.51 -3.61 0.91
N PHE A 94 -14.84 -3.66 1.01
CA PHE A 94 -15.76 -2.90 0.19
C PHE A 94 -16.22 -1.67 0.97
N ASP A 95 -16.33 -0.52 0.31
CA ASP A 95 -16.91 0.69 0.89
C ASP A 95 -17.62 1.53 -0.18
N GLU A 96 -18.75 2.15 0.18
CA GLU A 96 -19.47 3.06 -0.72
C GLU A 96 -18.84 4.45 -0.67
N VAL A 97 -18.53 4.99 -1.85
CA VAL A 97 -17.88 6.31 -1.96
C VAL A 97 -18.84 7.29 -2.62
N SER A 98 -19.03 8.46 -2.00
CA SER A 98 -19.85 9.50 -2.63
C SER A 98 -19.12 10.09 -3.84
N SER A 99 -19.87 10.45 -4.88
CA SER A 99 -19.33 11.09 -6.09
C SER A 99 -18.59 12.41 -5.81
N GLU A 100 -18.96 13.11 -4.73
CA GLU A 100 -18.26 14.32 -4.26
C GLU A 100 -16.89 13.97 -3.66
N HIS A 101 -16.81 12.91 -2.85
CA HIS A 101 -15.53 12.43 -2.31
C HIS A 101 -14.62 11.86 -3.39
N LEU A 102 -15.16 11.26 -4.46
CA LEU A 102 -14.36 10.75 -5.57
C LEU A 102 -13.73 11.82 -6.42
N ALA A 103 -14.44 12.93 -6.69
CA ALA A 103 -13.82 14.05 -7.38
C ALA A 103 -12.69 14.65 -6.53
N GLU A 104 -12.84 14.73 -5.21
CA GLU A 104 -11.79 15.20 -4.31
C GLU A 104 -10.65 14.20 -4.13
N GLU A 105 -10.91 12.89 -4.11
CA GLU A 105 -9.91 11.83 -4.03
C GLU A 105 -9.17 11.65 -5.35
N GLU A 106 -9.87 11.73 -6.50
CA GLU A 106 -9.29 11.71 -7.84
C GLU A 106 -8.49 12.99 -8.09
N GLN A 107 -8.92 14.14 -7.58
CA GLN A 107 -8.16 15.38 -7.61
C GLN A 107 -6.95 15.33 -6.69
N ARG A 108 -7.06 14.79 -5.46
CA ARG A 108 -5.92 14.51 -4.57
C ARG A 108 -4.99 13.43 -5.12
N PHE A 109 -5.51 12.42 -5.81
CA PHE A 109 -4.74 11.37 -6.49
C PHE A 109 -4.05 11.91 -7.74
N THR A 110 -4.72 12.78 -8.51
CA THR A 110 -4.15 13.49 -9.66
C THR A 110 -3.08 14.49 -9.21
N GLU A 111 -3.28 15.19 -8.10
CA GLU A 111 -2.28 16.05 -7.47
C GLU A 111 -1.09 15.22 -6.93
N ARG A 112 -1.34 14.08 -6.28
CA ARG A 112 -0.30 13.10 -5.86
C ARG A 112 0.43 12.47 -7.05
N TRP A 113 -0.27 12.21 -8.16
CA TRP A 113 0.28 11.67 -9.39
C TRP A 113 1.09 12.71 -10.16
N GLN A 114 0.68 13.98 -10.12
CA GLN A 114 1.45 15.11 -10.64
C GLN A 114 2.77 15.28 -9.89
N THR A 115 2.81 15.01 -8.58
CA THR A 115 4.05 14.93 -7.80
C THR A 115 4.93 13.76 -8.26
N SER A 116 4.36 12.59 -8.52
CA SER A 116 5.09 11.43 -9.07
C SER A 116 5.67 11.68 -10.48
N VAL A 117 4.92 12.40 -11.33
CA VAL A 117 5.39 12.80 -12.67
C VAL A 117 6.42 13.93 -12.60
N HIS A 118 6.34 14.83 -11.60
CA HIS A 118 7.36 15.84 -11.33
C HIS A 118 8.69 15.20 -10.90
N LEU A 119 8.68 14.10 -10.14
CA LEU A 119 9.91 13.32 -9.85
C LEU A 119 10.57 12.78 -11.12
N SER A 120 9.80 12.35 -12.14
CA SER A 120 10.37 11.91 -13.42
C SER A 120 10.98 13.07 -14.24
N ARG A 121 10.50 14.31 -14.05
CA ARG A 121 10.98 15.50 -14.79
C ARG A 121 12.05 16.29 -14.04
N ALA A 122 12.20 16.09 -12.73
CA ALA A 122 13.29 16.64 -11.92
C ALA A 122 14.63 15.90 -12.14
N ILE A 123 14.62 14.78 -12.89
CA ILE A 123 15.79 14.20 -13.55
C ILE A 123 16.20 15.11 -14.72
N THR A 124 16.50 16.37 -14.41
CA THR A 124 17.30 17.22 -15.27
C THR A 124 18.72 16.63 -15.28
N PRO A 125 19.44 16.61 -16.42
CA PRO A 125 20.76 15.97 -16.53
C PRO A 125 21.89 16.60 -15.69
N SER A 126 21.59 17.44 -14.69
CA SER A 126 22.55 18.28 -13.98
C SER A 126 22.38 18.29 -12.45
N THR A 127 21.62 17.38 -11.85
CA THR A 127 21.45 17.32 -10.39
C THR A 127 22.42 16.30 -9.78
N ASN A 128 23.14 16.66 -8.71
CA ASN A 128 23.96 15.70 -7.95
C ASN A 128 23.04 14.61 -7.35
N LEU A 129 23.49 13.36 -7.28
CA LEU A 129 22.70 12.23 -6.75
C LEU A 129 22.13 12.55 -5.37
N ASP A 130 22.92 13.18 -4.50
CA ASP A 130 22.50 13.56 -3.14
C ASP A 130 21.31 14.53 -3.15
N GLU A 131 21.33 15.52 -4.04
CA GLU A 131 20.25 16.52 -4.18
C GLU A 131 18.97 15.89 -4.73
N LEU A 132 19.11 14.94 -5.67
CA LEU A 132 17.98 14.18 -6.20
C LEU A 132 17.34 13.32 -5.11
N LEU A 133 18.16 12.57 -4.36
CA LEU A 133 17.68 11.71 -3.27
C LEU A 133 16.98 12.53 -2.18
N GLN A 134 17.57 13.68 -1.81
CA GLN A 134 16.96 14.59 -0.84
C GLN A 134 15.61 15.13 -1.34
N SER A 135 15.52 15.51 -2.61
CA SER A 135 14.27 16.00 -3.21
C SER A 135 13.20 14.91 -3.28
N VAL A 136 13.56 13.69 -3.68
CA VAL A 136 12.63 12.54 -3.72
C VAL A 136 12.11 12.23 -2.33
N LEU A 137 13.02 12.21 -1.35
CA LEU A 137 12.68 11.94 0.04
C LEU A 137 11.73 13.00 0.62
N GLN A 138 12.00 14.27 0.36
CA GLN A 138 11.12 15.39 0.75
C GLN A 138 9.70 15.20 0.21
N SER A 139 9.56 14.90 -1.08
CA SER A 139 8.25 14.68 -1.69
C SER A 139 7.54 13.45 -1.09
N PHE A 140 8.27 12.38 -0.79
CA PHE A 140 7.69 11.19 -0.16
C PHE A 140 7.19 11.49 1.26
N ILE A 141 7.93 12.27 2.04
CA ILE A 141 7.55 12.73 3.38
C ILE A 141 6.26 13.54 3.33
N GLU A 142 6.15 14.49 2.39
CA GLU A 142 4.97 15.33 2.22
C GLU A 142 3.74 14.51 1.79
N VAL A 143 3.91 13.56 0.86
CA VAL A 143 2.81 12.74 0.35
C VAL A 143 2.34 11.70 1.38
N ALA A 144 3.28 11.01 2.03
CA ALA A 144 3.00 10.01 3.04
C ALA A 144 2.56 10.64 4.37
N GLY A 145 2.76 11.95 4.56
CA GLY A 145 2.57 12.62 5.84
C GLY A 145 3.54 12.09 6.91
N ALA A 146 4.68 11.52 6.54
CA ALA A 146 5.65 11.02 7.52
C ALA A 146 6.36 12.18 8.26
N GLU A 147 6.94 11.92 9.42
CA GLU A 147 7.74 12.91 10.15
C GLU A 147 9.22 12.83 9.76
N ARG A 148 9.70 11.61 9.52
CA ARG A 148 11.10 11.32 9.27
C ARG A 148 11.24 10.41 8.08
N GLY A 149 12.30 10.61 7.32
CA GLY A 149 12.59 9.84 6.12
C GLY A 149 14.06 9.58 5.95
N PHE A 150 14.39 8.45 5.36
CA PHE A 150 15.74 8.01 5.08
C PHE A 150 15.79 7.24 3.76
N VAL A 151 16.88 7.45 3.01
CA VAL A 151 17.26 6.58 1.89
C VAL A 151 18.52 5.85 2.28
N MET A 152 18.56 4.53 2.07
CA MET A 152 19.74 3.70 2.31
C MET A 152 20.04 2.91 1.05
N LEU A 153 21.19 3.16 0.43
CA LEU A 153 21.68 2.48 -0.76
C LEU A 153 22.65 1.36 -0.38
N GLY A 154 22.76 0.39 -1.29
CA GLY A 154 23.58 -0.80 -1.10
C GLY A 154 22.91 -1.88 -0.25
N SER A 155 23.74 -2.71 0.37
CA SER A 155 23.33 -3.94 1.04
C SER A 155 23.78 -4.04 2.50
N ASP A 156 24.62 -3.12 2.95
CA ASP A 156 25.18 -3.10 4.29
C ASP A 156 24.52 -1.98 5.11
N PHE A 157 23.80 -2.38 6.15
CA PHE A 157 23.09 -1.47 7.04
C PHE A 157 23.67 -1.47 8.46
N ASP A 158 24.82 -2.13 8.69
CA ASP A 158 25.41 -2.28 10.02
C ASP A 158 26.01 -0.97 10.54
N SER A 159 26.46 -0.11 9.63
CA SER A 159 26.92 1.25 9.94
C SER A 159 25.78 2.18 10.38
N ALA A 160 24.52 1.75 10.21
CA ALA A 160 23.32 2.55 10.42
C ALA A 160 23.42 3.91 9.69
N GLN A 161 23.99 3.91 8.48
CA GLN A 161 24.15 5.11 7.68
C GLN A 161 23.08 5.27 6.60
N SER A 162 22.58 6.49 6.42
CA SER A 162 21.65 6.85 5.35
C SER A 162 22.31 7.76 4.33
N ASP A 163 22.09 7.49 3.04
CA ASP A 163 22.52 8.31 1.91
C ASP A 163 21.71 9.62 1.79
N ALA A 164 20.46 9.64 2.26
CA ALA A 164 19.66 10.86 2.41
C ALA A 164 18.77 10.78 3.67
N GLY A 165 18.41 11.93 4.24
CA GLY A 165 17.69 12.02 5.51
C GLY A 165 16.79 13.25 5.62
N PHE A 166 15.65 13.11 6.30
CA PHE A 166 14.71 14.17 6.62
C PHE A 166 14.23 14.05 8.07
N PRO A 167 14.11 15.14 8.86
CA PRO A 167 14.36 16.55 8.48
C PRO A 167 15.85 16.93 8.44
N GLU A 168 16.72 16.14 9.06
CA GLU A 168 18.16 16.37 9.06
C GLU A 168 18.84 15.59 7.93
N ALA A 169 19.56 16.30 7.06
CA ALA A 169 20.42 15.67 6.06
C ALA A 169 21.70 15.14 6.73
N GLY A 170 21.93 13.82 6.64
CA GLY A 170 23.22 13.23 7.00
C GLY A 170 23.15 12.00 7.91
N ALA A 171 23.62 10.89 7.34
CA ALA A 171 24.43 9.85 7.97
C ALA A 171 23.88 9.03 9.14
N ASN A 172 23.14 9.52 10.14
CA ASN A 172 22.71 8.64 11.24
C ASN A 172 21.25 8.21 11.08
N PHE A 173 21.05 6.96 10.68
CA PHE A 173 19.73 6.35 10.62
C PHE A 173 19.16 6.17 12.03
N ALA A 174 18.05 6.87 12.29
CA ALA A 174 17.34 6.85 13.57
C ALA A 174 15.99 6.12 13.50
N GLY A 175 15.77 5.34 12.45
CA GLY A 175 14.58 4.50 12.26
C GLY A 175 14.79 3.07 12.77
N SER A 176 13.93 2.15 12.32
CA SER A 176 14.00 0.75 12.73
C SER A 176 14.90 -0.11 11.83
N LEU A 177 16.11 -0.44 12.30
CA LEU A 177 17.05 -1.29 11.54
C LEU A 177 16.53 -2.70 11.31
N SER A 178 15.72 -3.24 12.22
CA SER A 178 15.12 -4.56 12.04
C SER A 178 14.15 -4.57 10.85
N VAL A 179 13.40 -3.47 10.65
CA VAL A 179 12.50 -3.30 9.51
C VAL A 179 13.30 -3.12 8.23
N VAL A 180 14.33 -2.27 8.22
CA VAL A 180 15.24 -2.08 7.08
C VAL A 180 15.81 -3.41 6.59
N ARG A 181 16.40 -4.20 7.50
CA ARG A 181 16.99 -5.50 7.18
C ARG A 181 15.94 -6.48 6.65
N ARG A 182 14.73 -6.46 7.22
CA ARG A 182 13.63 -7.32 6.77
C ARG A 182 13.15 -6.93 5.37
N THR A 183 12.94 -5.64 5.09
CA THR A 183 12.61 -5.14 3.75
C THR A 183 13.65 -5.57 2.72
N TYR A 184 14.93 -5.43 3.05
CA TYR A 184 16.01 -5.82 2.14
C TYR A 184 16.07 -7.34 1.88
N ALA A 185 15.90 -8.15 2.93
CA ALA A 185 15.94 -9.61 2.83
C ALA A 185 14.71 -10.17 2.08
N GLU A 186 13.53 -9.63 2.35
CA GLU A 186 12.27 -10.10 1.78
C GLU A 186 11.93 -9.45 0.44
N ARG A 187 12.60 -8.35 0.06
CA ARG A 187 12.36 -7.56 -1.16
C ARG A 187 10.90 -7.16 -1.37
N ARG A 188 10.16 -6.95 -0.28
CA ARG A 188 8.77 -6.50 -0.30
C ARG A 188 8.60 -5.26 0.56
N PRO A 189 7.68 -4.35 0.22
CA PRO A 189 7.31 -3.24 1.09
C PRO A 189 6.81 -3.73 2.46
N ILE A 190 7.17 -3.00 3.51
CA ILE A 190 6.60 -3.15 4.85
C ILE A 190 5.88 -1.85 5.18
N VAL A 191 4.56 -1.93 5.38
CA VAL A 191 3.71 -0.78 5.69
C VAL A 191 2.99 -1.07 7.00
N CYS A 192 3.09 -0.13 7.95
CA CYS A 192 2.41 -0.22 9.23
C CYS A 192 1.85 1.16 9.58
N SER A 193 0.53 1.28 9.56
CA SER A 193 -0.19 2.52 9.91
C SER A 193 -0.38 2.69 11.42
N ASP A 194 -0.32 1.61 12.20
CA ASP A 194 -0.32 1.66 13.67
C ASP A 194 0.47 0.48 14.22
N VAL A 195 1.66 0.76 14.75
CA VAL A 195 2.56 -0.24 15.33
C VAL A 195 1.89 -1.01 16.47
N ARG A 196 0.94 -0.40 17.20
CA ARG A 196 0.31 -1.04 18.37
C ARG A 196 -0.59 -2.21 17.99
N THR A 197 -1.10 -2.21 16.76
CA THR A 197 -1.94 -3.30 16.23
C THR A 197 -1.13 -4.37 15.52
N ASP A 198 0.14 -4.12 15.25
CA ASP A 198 1.05 -5.06 14.58
C ASP A 198 1.88 -5.87 15.60
N SER A 199 1.43 -7.11 15.83
CA SER A 199 2.09 -8.04 16.76
C SER A 199 3.56 -8.37 16.42
N LEU A 200 3.99 -8.21 15.17
CA LEU A 200 5.37 -8.48 14.76
C LEU A 200 6.30 -7.30 15.03
N LEU A 201 5.75 -6.08 15.12
CA LEU A 201 6.50 -4.84 15.26
C LEU A 201 6.42 -4.24 16.67
N VAL A 202 5.31 -4.42 17.39
CA VAL A 202 5.05 -3.75 18.68
C VAL A 202 6.10 -4.03 19.75
N GLU A 203 6.68 -5.23 19.78
CA GLU A 203 7.68 -5.64 20.77
C GLU A 203 9.14 -5.45 20.29
N GLN A 204 9.35 -4.96 19.06
CA GLN A 204 10.69 -4.82 18.51
C GLN A 204 11.47 -3.71 19.23
N ALA A 205 12.67 -4.03 19.73
CA ALA A 205 13.49 -3.09 20.47
C ALA A 205 13.79 -1.80 19.69
N SER A 206 13.99 -1.88 18.36
CA SER A 206 14.21 -0.73 17.49
C SER A 206 12.99 0.16 17.33
N ILE A 207 11.78 -0.43 17.32
CA ILE A 207 10.51 0.28 17.23
C ILE A 207 10.24 1.04 18.53
N VAL A 208 10.43 0.37 19.67
CA VAL A 208 10.29 0.98 21.00
C VAL A 208 11.32 2.09 21.20
N ALA A 209 12.60 1.85 20.87
CA ALA A 209 13.67 2.84 21.00
C ALA A 209 13.44 4.05 20.08
N GLY A 210 12.98 3.82 18.85
CA GLY A 210 12.66 4.88 17.89
C GLY A 210 11.39 5.67 18.20
N LYS A 211 10.56 5.18 19.15
CA LYS A 211 9.20 5.65 19.45
C LYS A 211 8.32 5.69 18.19
N ILE A 212 8.45 4.67 17.36
CA ILE A 212 7.79 4.62 16.05
C ILE A 212 6.34 4.20 16.24
N SER A 213 5.42 5.04 15.79
CA SER A 213 3.98 4.78 15.85
C SER A 213 3.44 4.27 14.52
N ALA A 214 4.05 4.66 13.42
CA ALA A 214 3.70 4.21 12.07
C ALA A 214 4.96 4.25 11.20
N LEU A 215 5.13 3.31 10.26
CA LEU A 215 6.24 3.33 9.29
C LEU A 215 5.87 2.79 7.89
N VAL A 216 6.69 3.16 6.91
CA VAL A 216 6.76 2.55 5.58
C VAL A 216 8.22 2.28 5.25
N SER A 217 8.52 1.08 4.76
CA SER A 217 9.83 0.72 4.22
C SER A 217 9.65 0.05 2.87
N MET A 218 10.27 0.59 1.83
CA MET A 218 10.08 0.16 0.45
C MET A 218 11.43 -0.16 -0.22
N PRO A 219 11.56 -1.32 -0.90
CA PRO A 219 12.76 -1.63 -1.66
C PRO A 219 12.90 -0.71 -2.88
N LEU A 220 14.14 -0.29 -3.16
CA LEU A 220 14.53 0.40 -4.39
C LEU A 220 15.19 -0.57 -5.37
N GLU A 221 14.47 -0.97 -6.41
CA GLU A 221 14.98 -1.89 -7.44
C GLU A 221 15.20 -1.20 -8.79
N ALA A 222 16.33 -1.50 -9.44
CA ALA A 222 16.62 -1.07 -10.80
C ALA A 222 17.07 -2.27 -11.63
N GLY A 223 16.34 -2.58 -12.70
CA GLY A 223 16.64 -3.73 -13.56
C GLY A 223 16.60 -5.09 -12.84
N GLY A 224 15.73 -5.23 -11.83
CA GLY A 224 15.64 -6.45 -10.99
C GLY A 224 16.76 -6.61 -9.97
N VAL A 225 17.65 -5.60 -9.83
CA VAL A 225 18.72 -5.57 -8.84
C VAL A 225 18.30 -4.65 -7.70
N MET A 226 18.44 -5.15 -6.47
CA MET A 226 18.19 -4.43 -5.24
C MET A 226 19.27 -3.37 -5.03
N GLN A 227 18.91 -2.09 -5.17
CA GLN A 227 19.81 -0.94 -5.03
C GLN A 227 19.83 -0.36 -3.62
N GLY A 228 18.79 -0.62 -2.82
CA GLY A 228 18.64 -0.03 -1.49
C GLY A 228 17.19 -0.01 -1.04
N LEU A 229 16.82 0.95 -0.21
CA LEU A 229 15.44 1.13 0.24
C LEU A 229 15.17 2.59 0.64
N ILE A 230 13.90 2.94 0.61
CA ILE A 230 13.35 4.12 1.26
C ILE A 230 12.71 3.66 2.57
N TYR A 231 12.94 4.39 3.64
CA TYR A 231 12.29 4.20 4.92
C TYR A 231 11.72 5.52 5.38
N VAL A 232 10.45 5.56 5.78
CA VAL A 232 9.85 6.71 6.45
C VAL A 232 9.06 6.26 7.67
N ASP A 233 8.99 7.13 8.67
CA ASP A 233 8.19 6.85 9.85
C ASP A 233 7.56 8.10 10.47
N SER A 234 6.67 7.85 11.42
CA SER A 234 5.98 8.83 12.23
C SER A 234 6.02 8.39 13.69
N ARG A 235 6.21 9.34 14.60
CA ARG A 235 6.12 9.11 16.05
C ARG A 235 4.74 9.49 16.59
N GLU A 236 4.00 10.32 15.85
CA GLU A 236 2.60 10.64 16.08
C GLU A 236 1.70 9.40 15.95
N PRO A 237 0.93 9.04 17.00
CA PRO A 237 -0.02 7.94 16.93
C PRO A 237 -1.26 8.28 16.08
N GLY A 238 -1.78 7.29 15.35
CA GLY A 238 -3.04 7.42 14.58
C GLY A 238 -2.86 7.95 13.15
N LYS A 239 -1.63 8.04 12.64
CA LYS A 239 -1.34 8.51 11.28
C LYS A 239 -1.47 7.36 10.28
N GLN A 240 -2.38 7.49 9.33
CA GLN A 240 -2.55 6.51 8.25
C GLN A 240 -1.69 6.92 7.05
N PHE A 241 -0.77 6.04 6.64
CA PHE A 241 -0.15 6.15 5.32
C PHE A 241 -1.18 5.74 4.27
N THR A 242 -1.41 6.60 3.28
CA THR A 242 -2.32 6.37 2.15
C THR A 242 -1.54 6.25 0.86
#